data_AF-A0A2V6R5U6-F1
#
_entry.id   AF-A0A2V6R5U6-F1
#
_cell.length_a   1.000
_cell.length_b   1.000
_cell.length_c   1.000
_cell.angle_alpha   90.00
_cell.angle_beta   90.00
_cell.angle_gamma   90.00
#
_symmetry.space_group_name_H-M   'P 1'
#
loop_
_entity.id
_entity.type
_entity.pdbx_description
1 polymer ?
#
loop_
_entity_poly.entity_id
_entity_poly.type
_entity_poly.pdbx_seq_one_letter_code
_entity_poly.pdbx_strand_id
1 'polypeptide(L)'
;MIGLDDFRRVLGHFASGVTVVTARDAEGRPVGLTASAFTSVSLTPPLVLVCVDVKARCYPALHASDRFAVNILGAHQEALSQRFASNIDHKFEALTPHPGRLGLPMIPGALAHIECEKVGIHPGGDHTIFVGRVEAATAHEGEPLLHYRGRYDRLLSALSTPRRSSPMSVPLSRPPKDDEIKRAALAAIDSGQYILGPECREFEAEFARYVGTRHAVLTNSGTAALWMAMRALGVKPGDEVLVPSHTAFPTAEAVLFAEAVPVFVDIDDTYTIDPKDAAAKVTARTVGVVPVHLYGHPVNVDAIRDLAAQRGLWMLEDCCQAHGARVRDQQVGTFGRAAAFSFYPSKNLTVMGDGGALVTDDDEIAARCRRLRDHGRLNKDVHAELGFNLRFNDVQAAIGRVLLRRLDAMNDRRRALAARYGAALAGLPIELPREQPEARHVYHLYVIRSPRRGELAGFLKERGIQTGIHYPVPCHRQPVVERLAPPALPKTERAVEEILTLPLSAGHSDAEIDQVAAAVREFFER
;
A
#
# COMPACT_ATOMS: atom_id res chain seq x y z
N MET A 1 -51.03 -3.34 -0.80
CA MET A 1 -50.34 -2.37 -1.70
C MET A 1 -48.96 -2.12 -1.13
N ILE A 2 -47.92 -2.08 -1.97
CA ILE A 2 -46.56 -1.67 -1.55
C ILE A 2 -46.54 -0.18 -1.21
N GLY A 3 -45.81 0.23 -0.18
CA GLY A 3 -45.58 1.64 0.12
C GLY A 3 -44.64 2.29 -0.91
N LEU A 4 -44.83 3.58 -1.20
CA LEU A 4 -44.04 4.30 -2.22
C LEU A 4 -42.53 4.28 -1.93
N ASP A 5 -42.14 4.40 -0.66
CA ASP A 5 -40.72 4.39 -0.26
C ASP A 5 -40.10 2.99 -0.35
N ASP A 6 -40.87 1.94 -0.05
CA ASP A 6 -40.43 0.56 -0.26
C ASP A 6 -40.29 0.25 -1.76
N PHE A 7 -41.21 0.74 -2.59
CA PHE A 7 -41.12 0.60 -4.03
C PHE A 7 -39.88 1.31 -4.59
N ARG A 8 -39.63 2.56 -4.19
CA ARG A 8 -38.40 3.30 -4.56
C ARG A 8 -37.13 2.61 -4.07
N ARG A 9 -37.15 2.07 -2.84
CA ARG A 9 -36.02 1.33 -2.27
C ARG A 9 -35.70 0.10 -3.11
N VAL A 10 -36.71 -0.72 -3.44
CA VAL A 10 -36.56 -1.91 -4.28
C VAL A 10 -36.03 -1.53 -5.67
N LEU A 11 -36.62 -0.53 -6.32
CA LEU A 11 -36.15 -0.07 -7.64
C LEU A 11 -34.74 0.53 -7.59
N GLY A 12 -34.34 1.13 -6.47
CA GLY A 12 -32.99 1.65 -6.26
C GLY A 12 -31.87 0.59 -6.29
N HIS A 13 -32.22 -0.71 -6.26
CA HIS A 13 -31.28 -1.82 -6.46
C HIS A 13 -31.02 -2.13 -7.95
N PHE A 14 -31.81 -1.59 -8.87
CA PHE A 14 -31.58 -1.73 -10.30
C PHE A 14 -30.67 -0.59 -10.79
N ALA A 15 -29.44 -0.93 -11.19
CA ALA A 15 -28.56 0.03 -11.85
C ALA A 15 -29.02 0.23 -13.30
N SER A 16 -29.18 1.48 -13.72
CA SER A 16 -29.60 1.84 -15.07
C SER A 16 -28.60 2.81 -15.70
N GLY A 17 -28.38 2.66 -17.00
CA GLY A 17 -27.67 3.66 -17.78
C GLY A 17 -28.50 4.93 -17.88
N VAL A 18 -27.83 6.09 -17.94
CA VAL A 18 -28.50 7.38 -18.07
C VAL A 18 -28.56 7.78 -19.53
N THR A 19 -29.74 8.16 -20.01
CA THR A 19 -29.95 8.63 -21.38
C THR A 19 -30.56 10.03 -21.40
N VAL A 20 -30.39 10.74 -22.51
CA VAL A 20 -31.19 11.93 -22.84
C VAL A 20 -32.02 11.61 -24.07
N VAL A 21 -33.33 11.72 -23.94
CA VAL A 21 -34.29 11.52 -25.04
C VAL A 21 -34.59 12.87 -25.64
N THR A 22 -34.50 12.97 -26.96
CA THR A 22 -34.65 14.24 -27.69
C THR A 22 -35.60 14.13 -28.87
N ALA A 23 -36.25 15.24 -29.20
CA ALA A 23 -37.11 15.39 -30.37
C ALA A 23 -37.11 16.85 -30.83
N ARG A 24 -37.98 17.17 -31.79
CA ARG A 24 -38.28 18.55 -32.18
C ARG A 24 -39.74 18.88 -31.86
N ASP A 25 -40.00 20.12 -31.46
CA ASP A 25 -41.36 20.64 -31.34
C ASP A 25 -41.95 21.02 -32.71
N ALA A 26 -43.18 21.54 -32.71
CA ALA A 26 -43.89 21.94 -33.93
C ALA A 26 -43.18 23.06 -34.71
N GLU A 27 -42.39 23.89 -34.02
CA GLU A 27 -41.58 24.95 -34.60
C GLU A 27 -40.18 24.47 -35.02
N GLY A 28 -39.91 23.16 -34.91
CA GLY A 28 -38.63 22.55 -35.27
C GLY A 28 -37.52 22.76 -34.24
N ARG A 29 -37.80 23.33 -33.06
CA ARG A 29 -36.82 23.58 -32.01
C ARG A 29 -36.51 22.29 -31.24
N PRO A 30 -35.26 22.08 -30.80
CA PRO A 30 -34.89 20.86 -30.08
C PRO A 30 -35.50 20.86 -28.67
N VAL A 31 -36.06 19.71 -28.29
CA VAL A 31 -36.57 19.43 -26.95
C VAL A 31 -35.97 18.14 -26.41
N GLY A 32 -35.91 17.98 -25.09
CA GLY A 32 -35.46 16.73 -24.50
C GLY A 32 -35.58 16.64 -22.99
N LEU A 33 -35.36 15.42 -22.49
CA LEU A 33 -35.33 15.10 -21.06
C LEU A 33 -34.28 14.03 -20.77
N THR A 34 -33.81 14.00 -19.53
CA THR A 34 -33.09 12.84 -19.00
C THR A 34 -34.07 11.71 -18.73
N ALA A 35 -33.74 10.50 -19.19
CA ALA A 35 -34.49 9.29 -18.92
C ALA A 35 -33.55 8.14 -18.57
N SER A 36 -33.80 7.48 -17.44
CA SER A 36 -33.15 6.21 -17.07
C SER A 36 -34.02 4.99 -17.42
N ALA A 37 -35.29 5.23 -17.77
CA ALA A 37 -36.24 4.21 -18.19
C ALA A 37 -36.14 3.98 -19.71
N PHE A 38 -35.03 3.34 -20.12
CA PHE A 38 -34.74 2.97 -21.49
C PHE A 38 -34.34 1.49 -21.54
N THR A 39 -34.81 0.74 -22.54
CA THR A 39 -34.37 -0.64 -22.80
C THR A 39 -34.53 -1.02 -24.27
N SER A 40 -33.70 -1.94 -24.74
CA SER A 40 -33.96 -2.68 -25.98
C SER A 40 -35.17 -3.59 -25.79
N VAL A 41 -35.97 -3.73 -26.84
CA VAL A 41 -37.22 -4.53 -26.87
C VAL A 41 -37.10 -5.72 -27.80
N SER A 42 -36.57 -5.53 -29.00
CA SER A 42 -36.40 -6.59 -30.01
C SER A 42 -35.17 -6.33 -30.86
N LEU A 43 -34.55 -7.40 -31.37
CA LEU A 43 -33.48 -7.34 -32.37
C LEU A 43 -34.03 -7.37 -33.81
N THR A 44 -35.20 -8.00 -34.03
CA THR A 44 -35.82 -8.11 -35.35
C THR A 44 -37.36 -7.98 -35.24
N PRO A 45 -37.97 -6.88 -35.73
CA PRO A 45 -37.30 -5.63 -36.11
C PRO A 45 -36.58 -5.01 -34.90
N PRO A 46 -35.56 -4.16 -35.10
CA PRO A 46 -34.83 -3.54 -34.00
C PRO A 46 -35.73 -2.52 -33.30
N LEU A 47 -36.12 -2.81 -32.06
CA LEU A 47 -37.02 -1.98 -31.27
C LEU A 47 -36.37 -1.57 -29.95
N VAL A 48 -36.62 -0.34 -29.54
CA VAL A 48 -36.31 0.17 -28.19
C VAL A 48 -37.57 0.80 -27.59
N LEU A 49 -37.58 0.94 -26.26
CA LEU A 49 -38.60 1.75 -25.58
C LEU A 49 -37.99 2.76 -24.63
N VAL A 50 -38.75 3.83 -24.40
CA VAL A 50 -38.48 4.86 -23.41
C VAL A 50 -39.78 5.21 -22.68
N CYS A 51 -39.71 5.35 -21.35
CA CYS A 51 -40.82 5.86 -20.55
C CYS A 51 -40.61 7.35 -20.25
N VAL A 52 -41.62 8.18 -20.53
CA VAL A 52 -41.58 9.64 -20.35
C VAL A 52 -42.71 10.07 -19.42
N ASP A 53 -42.38 10.85 -18.39
CA ASP A 53 -43.35 11.47 -17.48
C ASP A 53 -44.28 12.41 -18.28
N VAL A 54 -45.59 12.23 -18.13
CA VAL A 54 -46.61 13.05 -18.81
C VAL A 54 -46.55 14.53 -18.41
N LYS A 55 -45.93 14.85 -17.27
CA LYS A 55 -45.70 16.22 -16.78
C LYS A 55 -44.41 16.84 -17.32
N ALA A 56 -43.56 16.08 -18.03
CA ALA A 56 -42.34 16.63 -18.59
C ALA A 56 -42.66 17.71 -19.63
N ARG A 57 -41.94 18.85 -19.60
CA ARG A 57 -42.18 19.97 -20.54
C ARG A 57 -42.07 19.57 -22.02
N CYS A 58 -41.19 18.62 -22.34
CA CYS A 58 -41.01 18.12 -23.70
C CYS A 58 -42.04 17.05 -24.11
N TYR A 59 -42.90 16.60 -23.19
CA TYR A 59 -43.88 15.55 -23.45
C TYR A 59 -44.80 15.86 -24.65
N PRO A 60 -45.40 17.07 -24.78
CA PRO A 60 -46.27 17.36 -25.92
C PRO A 60 -45.58 17.20 -27.27
N ALA A 61 -44.31 17.63 -27.35
CA ALA A 61 -43.50 17.52 -28.56
C ALA A 61 -43.11 16.07 -28.87
N LEU A 62 -42.69 15.29 -27.86
CA LEU A 62 -42.40 13.85 -28.03
C LEU A 62 -43.66 13.05 -28.40
N HIS A 63 -44.80 13.39 -27.81
CA HIS A 63 -46.07 12.75 -28.10
C HIS A 63 -46.57 13.07 -29.51
N ALA A 64 -46.43 14.32 -29.98
CA ALA A 64 -46.82 14.72 -31.32
C ALA A 64 -45.84 14.26 -32.42
N SER A 65 -44.55 14.15 -32.11
CA SER A 65 -43.52 13.78 -33.09
C SER A 65 -43.55 12.28 -33.41
N ASP A 66 -43.53 11.91 -34.69
CA ASP A 66 -43.36 10.52 -35.14
C ASP A 66 -41.95 9.98 -34.91
N ARG A 67 -41.03 10.83 -34.45
CA ARG A 67 -39.61 10.49 -34.30
C ARG A 67 -39.03 11.00 -33.00
N PHE A 68 -38.10 10.23 -32.44
CA PHE A 68 -37.32 10.64 -31.28
C PHE A 68 -35.94 10.01 -31.33
N ALA A 69 -34.99 10.58 -30.60
CA ALA A 69 -33.66 10.04 -30.44
C ALA A 69 -33.36 9.72 -28.98
N VAL A 70 -32.46 8.76 -28.78
CA VAL A 70 -31.93 8.39 -27.47
C VAL A 70 -30.41 8.57 -27.50
N ASN A 71 -29.89 9.35 -26.55
CA ASN A 71 -28.47 9.65 -26.41
C ASN A 71 -27.97 9.00 -25.12
N ILE A 72 -27.14 7.97 -25.20
CA ILE A 72 -26.61 7.25 -24.04
C ILE A 72 -25.40 8.01 -23.51
N LEU A 73 -25.47 8.46 -22.25
CA LEU A 73 -24.47 9.36 -21.69
C LEU A 73 -23.24 8.63 -21.13
N GLY A 74 -22.07 9.24 -21.30
CA GLY A 74 -20.83 8.81 -20.67
C GLY A 74 -20.65 9.41 -19.26
N ALA A 75 -19.80 8.80 -18.44
CA ALA A 75 -19.54 9.17 -17.05
C ALA A 75 -19.10 10.64 -16.84
N HIS A 76 -18.60 11.29 -17.90
CA HIS A 76 -18.20 12.71 -17.90
C HIS A 76 -19.38 13.68 -18.11
N GLN A 77 -20.59 13.18 -18.41
CA GLN A 77 -21.76 13.98 -18.80
C GLN A 77 -22.81 14.11 -17.68
N GLU A 78 -22.41 14.00 -16.41
CA GLU A 78 -23.33 14.15 -15.27
C GLU A 78 -24.05 15.50 -15.25
N ALA A 79 -23.31 16.60 -15.48
CA ALA A 79 -23.87 17.95 -15.51
C ALA A 79 -24.95 18.10 -16.59
N LEU A 80 -24.76 17.44 -17.74
CA LEU A 80 -25.73 17.41 -18.82
C LEU A 80 -26.99 16.65 -18.40
N SER A 81 -26.85 15.48 -17.76
CA SER A 81 -27.98 14.74 -17.21
C SER A 81 -28.79 15.57 -16.21
N GLN A 82 -28.12 16.25 -15.27
CA GLN A 82 -28.79 17.11 -14.29
C GLN A 82 -29.55 18.25 -14.97
N ARG A 83 -28.95 18.86 -16.00
CA ARG A 83 -29.58 19.91 -16.79
C ARG A 83 -30.87 19.44 -17.46
N PHE A 84 -30.83 18.29 -18.14
CA PHE A 84 -31.99 17.74 -18.84
C PHE A 84 -33.07 17.16 -17.92
N ALA A 85 -32.72 16.83 -16.66
CA ALA A 85 -33.66 16.47 -15.61
C ALA A 85 -34.35 17.69 -14.95
N SER A 86 -33.80 18.89 -15.07
CA SER A 86 -34.33 20.11 -14.45
C SER A 86 -35.55 20.70 -15.18
N ASN A 87 -36.18 21.73 -14.59
CA ASN A 87 -37.34 22.44 -15.14
C ASN A 87 -36.99 23.73 -15.90
N ILE A 88 -35.71 23.95 -16.25
CA ILE A 88 -35.27 25.13 -17.00
C ILE A 88 -35.83 25.14 -18.43
N ASP A 89 -36.08 26.33 -19.00
CA ASP A 89 -36.65 26.48 -20.34
C ASP A 89 -35.61 26.26 -21.46
N HIS A 90 -34.39 26.73 -21.27
CA HIS A 90 -33.35 26.69 -22.32
C HIS A 90 -32.38 25.52 -22.12
N LYS A 91 -32.88 24.28 -22.12
CA LYS A 91 -32.06 23.07 -21.90
C LYS A 91 -30.92 22.88 -22.91
N PHE A 92 -31.06 23.42 -24.11
CA PHE A 92 -30.06 23.34 -25.18
C PHE A 92 -29.14 24.56 -25.28
N GLU A 93 -29.30 25.58 -24.43
CA GLU A 93 -28.44 26.78 -24.49
C GLU A 93 -26.97 26.44 -24.15
N ALA A 94 -26.01 26.93 -24.93
CA ALA A 94 -24.60 26.54 -24.86
C ALA A 94 -24.32 25.04 -25.15
N LEU A 95 -25.32 24.27 -25.60
CA LEU A 95 -25.14 22.96 -26.21
C LEU A 95 -25.37 23.09 -27.72
N THR A 96 -24.42 22.65 -28.53
CA THR A 96 -24.60 22.64 -30.00
C THR A 96 -24.92 21.21 -30.44
N PRO A 97 -26.19 20.77 -30.41
CA PRO A 97 -26.55 19.45 -30.89
C PRO A 97 -26.31 19.37 -32.40
N HIS A 98 -25.77 18.25 -32.86
CA HIS A 98 -25.63 18.01 -34.29
C HIS A 98 -26.88 17.26 -34.80
N PRO A 99 -27.30 17.50 -36.05
CA PRO A 99 -28.43 16.77 -36.62
C PRO A 99 -28.04 15.32 -36.94
N GLY A 100 -28.85 14.37 -36.47
CA GLY A 100 -28.80 12.97 -36.89
C GLY A 100 -29.34 12.78 -38.31
N ARG A 101 -29.33 11.53 -38.79
CA ARG A 101 -29.78 11.14 -40.14
C ARG A 101 -31.26 11.47 -40.38
N LEU A 102 -32.09 11.38 -39.35
CA LEU A 102 -33.51 11.76 -39.39
C LEU A 102 -33.75 13.22 -39.01
N GLY A 103 -32.70 14.02 -38.86
CA GLY A 103 -32.77 15.44 -38.48
C GLY A 103 -33.00 15.68 -36.99
N LEU A 104 -32.98 14.63 -36.16
CA LEU A 104 -33.15 14.72 -34.71
C LEU A 104 -31.90 15.32 -34.04
N PRO A 105 -32.05 16.06 -32.93
CA PRO A 105 -30.90 16.65 -32.24
C PRO A 105 -30.13 15.59 -31.45
N MET A 106 -28.85 15.39 -31.78
CA MET A 106 -27.92 14.48 -31.12
C MET A 106 -27.04 15.21 -30.12
N ILE A 107 -26.83 14.63 -28.95
CA ILE A 107 -26.03 15.23 -27.88
C ILE A 107 -24.54 14.95 -28.09
N PRO A 108 -23.70 15.98 -28.28
CA PRO A 108 -22.27 15.79 -28.51
C PRO A 108 -21.58 15.03 -27.37
N GLY A 109 -20.68 14.10 -27.73
CA GLY A 109 -19.89 13.33 -26.78
C GLY A 109 -20.65 12.22 -26.05
N ALA A 110 -21.93 11.97 -26.38
CA ALA A 110 -22.63 10.79 -25.91
C ALA A 110 -21.95 9.50 -26.41
N LEU A 111 -22.01 8.44 -25.61
CA LEU A 111 -21.43 7.14 -25.95
C LEU A 111 -22.15 6.49 -27.11
N ALA A 112 -23.45 6.72 -27.23
CA ALA A 112 -24.23 6.23 -28.36
C ALA A 112 -25.39 7.14 -28.68
N HIS A 113 -25.76 7.16 -29.97
CA HIS A 113 -26.94 7.83 -30.50
C HIS A 113 -27.83 6.80 -31.18
N ILE A 114 -29.12 6.85 -30.90
CA ILE A 114 -30.12 5.97 -31.51
C ILE A 114 -31.25 6.84 -32.05
N GLU A 115 -31.57 6.70 -33.33
CA GLU A 115 -32.67 7.41 -33.99
C GLU A 115 -33.83 6.45 -34.24
N CYS A 116 -35.03 6.87 -33.82
CA CYS A 116 -36.20 6.04 -33.84
C CYS A 116 -37.36 6.67 -34.61
N GLU A 117 -38.06 5.83 -35.37
CA GLU A 117 -39.44 6.07 -35.80
C GLU A 117 -40.38 5.45 -34.76
N LYS A 118 -41.35 6.22 -34.27
CA LYS A 118 -42.28 5.81 -33.23
C LYS A 118 -43.33 4.87 -33.84
N VAL A 119 -43.40 3.66 -33.31
CA VAL A 119 -44.31 2.59 -33.78
C VAL A 119 -45.37 2.21 -32.74
N GLY A 120 -45.22 2.68 -31.50
CA GLY A 120 -46.20 2.42 -30.43
C GLY A 120 -46.19 3.49 -29.35
N ILE A 121 -47.37 3.75 -28.79
CA ILE A 121 -47.60 4.63 -27.63
C ILE A 121 -48.51 3.88 -26.67
N HIS A 122 -48.05 3.67 -25.44
CA HIS A 122 -48.80 2.93 -24.43
C HIS A 122 -48.85 3.70 -23.11
N PRO A 123 -50.03 3.80 -22.45
CA PRO A 123 -50.13 4.39 -21.13
C PRO A 123 -49.45 3.50 -20.07
N GLY A 124 -48.66 4.09 -19.19
CA GLY A 124 -47.90 3.41 -18.13
C GLY A 124 -48.16 3.98 -16.73
N GLY A 125 -49.32 4.60 -16.50
CA GLY A 125 -49.63 5.32 -15.26
C GLY A 125 -49.36 6.82 -15.42
N ASP A 126 -48.45 7.37 -14.62
CA ASP A 126 -47.96 8.75 -14.74
C ASP A 126 -46.89 8.93 -15.84
N HIS A 127 -46.53 7.85 -16.52
CA HIS A 127 -45.63 7.84 -17.68
C HIS A 127 -46.33 7.32 -18.94
N THR A 128 -45.81 7.72 -20.10
CA THR A 128 -46.12 7.10 -21.40
C THR A 128 -44.92 6.30 -21.89
N ILE A 129 -45.16 5.07 -22.36
CA ILE A 129 -44.16 4.22 -23.00
C ILE A 129 -44.20 4.50 -24.50
N PHE A 130 -43.11 5.02 -25.04
CA PHE A 130 -42.91 5.14 -26.47
C PHE A 130 -42.06 3.97 -26.96
N VAL A 131 -42.56 3.24 -27.96
CA VAL A 131 -41.82 2.18 -28.64
C VAL A 131 -41.34 2.72 -29.98
N GLY A 132 -40.04 2.67 -30.20
CA GLY A 132 -39.38 3.16 -31.41
C GLY A 132 -38.72 2.03 -32.19
N ARG A 133 -38.94 1.99 -33.50
CA ARG A 133 -38.12 1.21 -34.44
C ARG A 133 -36.84 1.97 -34.72
N VAL A 134 -35.70 1.31 -34.53
CA VAL A 134 -34.38 1.91 -34.72
C VAL A 134 -34.07 1.98 -36.21
N GLU A 135 -33.88 3.20 -36.72
CA GLU A 135 -33.57 3.48 -38.12
C GLU A 135 -32.08 3.80 -38.34
N ALA A 136 -31.42 4.32 -37.30
CA ALA A 136 -29.98 4.56 -37.29
C ALA A 136 -29.43 4.47 -35.85
N ALA A 137 -28.20 4.00 -35.71
CA ALA A 137 -27.49 4.00 -34.43
C ALA A 137 -25.98 4.17 -34.64
N THR A 138 -25.32 4.86 -33.70
CA THR A 138 -23.85 4.99 -33.63
C THR A 138 -23.39 4.80 -32.19
N ALA A 139 -22.18 4.29 -31.99
CA ALA A 139 -21.59 4.08 -30.67
C ALA A 139 -20.08 4.31 -30.67
N HIS A 140 -19.56 4.67 -29.50
CA HIS A 140 -18.14 4.90 -29.20
C HIS A 140 -17.77 4.21 -27.88
N GLU A 141 -16.50 3.81 -27.75
CA GLU A 141 -15.97 3.26 -26.49
C GLU A 141 -15.93 4.31 -25.37
N GLY A 142 -16.24 3.91 -24.14
CA GLY A 142 -16.15 4.76 -22.96
C GLY A 142 -16.97 4.24 -21.77
N GLU A 143 -16.79 4.87 -20.61
CA GLU A 143 -17.50 4.50 -19.37
C GLU A 143 -18.90 5.10 -19.33
N PRO A 144 -19.98 4.30 -19.10
CA PRO A 144 -21.34 4.82 -19.03
C PRO A 144 -21.59 5.60 -17.74
N LEU A 145 -22.43 6.63 -17.83
CA LEU A 145 -23.01 7.26 -16.64
C LEU A 145 -24.11 6.34 -16.09
N LEU A 146 -23.97 5.93 -14.82
CA LEU A 146 -24.93 5.07 -14.15
C LEU A 146 -25.76 5.85 -13.15
N HIS A 147 -27.00 5.41 -12.95
CA HIS A 147 -27.84 5.82 -11.84
C HIS A 147 -28.14 4.61 -10.94
N TYR A 148 -27.71 4.68 -9.68
CA TYR A 148 -27.85 3.62 -8.68
C TYR A 148 -28.13 4.22 -7.31
N ARG A 149 -29.12 3.67 -6.57
CA ARG A 149 -29.54 4.17 -5.25
C ARG A 149 -29.81 5.68 -5.18
N GLY A 150 -30.37 6.26 -6.25
CA GLY A 150 -30.74 7.68 -6.30
C GLY A 150 -29.56 8.63 -6.46
N ARG A 151 -28.41 8.15 -6.94
CA ARG A 151 -27.20 8.95 -7.19
C ARG A 151 -26.57 8.56 -8.52
N TYR A 152 -25.81 9.48 -9.11
CA TYR A 152 -24.92 9.15 -10.21
C TYR A 152 -23.72 8.35 -9.70
N ASP A 153 -23.31 7.34 -10.45
CA ASP A 153 -22.17 6.48 -10.12
C ASP A 153 -21.39 6.14 -11.40
N ARG A 154 -20.16 5.63 -11.23
CA ARG A 154 -19.31 5.14 -12.32
C ARG A 154 -19.18 3.64 -12.24
N LEU A 155 -19.05 3.00 -13.39
CA LEU A 155 -18.71 1.58 -13.48
C LEU A 155 -17.22 1.45 -13.14
N LEU A 156 -16.87 1.47 -11.84
CA LEU A 156 -15.57 0.99 -11.41
C LEU A 156 -15.43 -0.43 -11.95
N SER A 157 -14.40 -0.72 -12.77
CA SER A 157 -14.04 -2.09 -13.11
C SER A 157 -14.12 -2.91 -11.82
N ALA A 158 -14.92 -3.98 -11.82
CA ALA A 158 -15.66 -4.52 -10.67
C ALA A 158 -14.85 -5.09 -9.48
N LEU A 159 -13.75 -4.47 -9.07
CA LEU A 159 -12.89 -4.88 -7.97
C LEU A 159 -12.27 -3.64 -7.31
N SER A 160 -13.03 -2.77 -6.64
CA SER A 160 -12.54 -1.87 -5.57
C SER A 160 -13.61 -0.88 -5.09
N THR A 161 -14.42 -1.23 -4.07
CA THR A 161 -14.79 -0.22 -3.07
C THR A 161 -14.71 -0.85 -1.67
N PRO A 162 -13.98 -0.25 -0.72
CA PRO A 162 -13.97 -0.72 0.66
C PRO A 162 -15.33 -0.47 1.33
N ARG A 163 -15.71 -1.37 2.24
CA ARG A 163 -16.76 -1.15 3.23
C ARG A 163 -16.52 0.17 3.98
N ARG A 164 -17.63 0.87 4.27
CA ARG A 164 -17.66 2.03 5.18
C ARG A 164 -16.95 1.70 6.50
N SER A 165 -16.11 2.63 6.91
CA SER A 165 -15.29 2.64 8.13
C SER A 165 -16.13 2.50 9.41
N SER A 166 -15.68 1.62 10.30
CA SER A 166 -15.80 1.78 11.76
C SER A 166 -15.29 3.18 12.18
N PRO A 167 -15.62 3.71 13.38
CA PRO A 167 -15.11 5.00 13.86
C PRO A 167 -13.60 5.11 13.57
N MET A 168 -13.19 6.23 12.98
CA MET A 168 -11.85 6.43 12.39
C MET A 168 -10.75 6.19 13.43
N SER A 169 -10.24 4.97 13.50
CA SER A 169 -9.09 4.65 14.33
C SER A 169 -7.83 5.13 13.63
N VAL A 170 -6.93 5.82 14.33
CA VAL A 170 -5.59 6.11 13.81
C VAL A 170 -4.79 4.81 13.90
N PRO A 171 -4.48 4.16 12.75
CA PRO A 171 -3.79 2.87 12.77
C PRO A 171 -2.32 3.06 13.12
N LEU A 172 -1.67 2.01 13.60
CA LEU A 172 -0.24 2.07 13.89
C LEU A 172 0.60 2.35 12.62
N SER A 173 0.19 1.78 11.49
CA SER A 173 0.83 1.95 10.18
C SER A 173 -0.20 1.88 9.06
N ARG A 174 0.08 2.55 7.94
CA ARG A 174 -0.76 2.60 6.73
C ARG A 174 0.09 2.33 5.48
N PRO A 175 0.19 1.08 5.01
CA PRO A 175 0.93 0.77 3.78
C PRO A 175 0.20 1.34 2.54
N PRO A 176 0.95 1.80 1.53
CA PRO A 176 0.39 2.34 0.28
C PRO A 176 -0.26 1.23 -0.57
N LYS A 177 -1.40 1.52 -1.23
CA LYS A 177 -2.16 0.54 -2.02
C LYS A 177 -2.93 1.15 -3.22
N ASP A 178 -2.33 2.16 -3.84
CA ASP A 178 -2.89 2.85 -5.00
C ASP A 178 -2.90 2.01 -6.28
N ASP A 179 -3.52 2.56 -7.33
CA ASP A 179 -3.76 1.83 -8.58
C ASP A 179 -2.50 1.59 -9.40
N GLU A 180 -1.42 2.36 -9.22
CA GLU A 180 -0.14 2.06 -9.87
C GLU A 180 0.44 0.75 -9.33
N ILE A 181 0.41 0.55 -8.02
CA ILE A 181 0.84 -0.69 -7.36
C ILE A 181 -0.01 -1.87 -7.85
N LYS A 182 -1.33 -1.70 -7.92
CA LYS A 182 -2.25 -2.76 -8.40
C LYS A 182 -1.97 -3.12 -9.87
N ARG A 183 -1.78 -2.13 -10.74
CA ARG A 183 -1.46 -2.36 -12.16
C ARG A 183 -0.14 -3.10 -12.33
N ALA A 184 0.90 -2.73 -11.58
CA ALA A 184 2.18 -3.43 -11.62
C ALA A 184 2.04 -4.91 -11.19
N ALA A 185 1.27 -5.18 -10.14
CA ALA A 185 0.99 -6.53 -9.69
C ALA A 185 0.22 -7.35 -10.75
N LEU A 186 -0.81 -6.76 -11.36
CA LEU A 186 -1.60 -7.42 -12.42
C LEU A 186 -0.76 -7.71 -13.66
N ALA A 187 0.08 -6.76 -14.10
CA ALA A 187 0.98 -6.99 -15.24
C ALA A 187 1.96 -8.15 -14.99
N ALA A 188 2.49 -8.26 -13.76
CA ALA A 188 3.33 -9.39 -13.38
C ALA A 188 2.56 -10.72 -13.39
N ILE A 189 1.29 -10.72 -12.97
CA ILE A 189 0.40 -11.89 -13.06
C ILE A 189 0.17 -12.30 -14.52
N ASP A 190 -0.14 -11.33 -15.39
CA ASP A 190 -0.42 -11.60 -16.81
C ASP A 190 0.81 -12.10 -17.57
N SER A 191 2.02 -11.88 -17.05
CA SER A 191 3.29 -12.33 -17.67
C SER A 191 3.48 -13.86 -17.68
N GLY A 192 2.83 -14.59 -16.77
CA GLY A 192 2.99 -16.05 -16.61
C GLY A 192 4.32 -16.50 -15.99
N GLN A 193 5.24 -15.58 -15.63
CA GLN A 193 6.50 -15.89 -14.95
C GLN A 193 6.47 -15.39 -13.51
N TYR A 194 6.30 -16.32 -12.55
CA TYR A 194 6.01 -15.96 -11.17
C TYR A 194 7.19 -16.06 -10.20
N ILE A 195 8.22 -16.85 -10.52
CA ILE A 195 9.30 -17.17 -9.58
C ILE A 195 10.63 -16.83 -10.23
N LEU A 196 11.40 -15.92 -9.60
CA LEU A 196 12.70 -15.46 -10.10
C LEU A 196 12.69 -14.98 -11.57
N GLY A 197 11.57 -14.42 -12.01
CA GLY A 197 11.35 -13.91 -13.35
C GLY A 197 11.93 -12.51 -13.59
N PRO A 198 11.44 -11.81 -14.64
CA PRO A 198 11.97 -10.51 -15.06
C PRO A 198 11.86 -9.42 -13.99
N GLU A 199 10.74 -9.34 -13.27
CA GLU A 199 10.53 -8.32 -12.24
C GLU A 199 11.49 -8.51 -11.08
N CYS A 200 11.79 -9.76 -10.71
CA CYS A 200 12.80 -10.06 -9.70
C CYS A 200 14.20 -9.60 -10.13
N ARG A 201 14.58 -9.83 -11.40
CA ARG A 201 15.91 -9.42 -11.91
C ARG A 201 16.06 -7.91 -11.95
N GLU A 202 15.04 -7.21 -12.43
CA GLU A 202 15.06 -5.75 -12.44
C GLU A 202 15.05 -5.17 -11.03
N PHE A 203 14.27 -5.76 -10.11
CA PHE A 203 14.27 -5.30 -8.72
C PHE A 203 15.61 -5.55 -8.03
N GLU A 204 16.29 -6.67 -8.28
CA GLU A 204 17.67 -6.88 -7.80
C GLU A 204 18.61 -5.79 -8.31
N ALA A 205 18.58 -5.48 -9.61
CA ALA A 205 19.44 -4.47 -10.21
C ALA A 205 19.15 -3.06 -9.70
N GLU A 206 17.88 -2.69 -9.58
CA GLU A 206 17.43 -1.41 -9.05
C GLU A 206 17.77 -1.26 -7.57
N PHE A 207 17.57 -2.31 -6.76
CA PHE A 207 17.84 -2.27 -5.33
C PHE A 207 19.33 -2.22 -5.03
N ALA A 208 20.16 -2.99 -5.76
CA ALA A 208 21.63 -2.91 -5.66
C ALA A 208 22.13 -1.49 -5.95
N ARG A 209 21.63 -0.89 -7.05
CA ARG A 209 21.96 0.50 -7.42
C ARG A 209 21.50 1.50 -6.37
N TYR A 210 20.31 1.32 -5.82
CA TYR A 210 19.76 2.21 -4.79
C TYR A 210 20.58 2.17 -3.51
N VAL A 211 20.97 0.98 -3.04
CA VAL A 211 21.80 0.83 -1.83
C VAL A 211 23.25 1.27 -2.07
N GLY A 212 23.74 1.12 -3.31
CA GLY A 212 25.12 1.42 -3.68
C GLY A 212 26.05 0.21 -3.59
N THR A 213 25.53 -1.00 -3.80
CA THR A 213 26.30 -2.26 -3.85
C THR A 213 26.29 -2.85 -5.26
N ARG A 214 27.23 -3.77 -5.53
CA ARG A 214 27.27 -4.51 -6.81
C ARG A 214 26.15 -5.52 -6.94
N HIS A 215 25.75 -6.17 -5.85
CA HIS A 215 24.75 -7.23 -5.85
C HIS A 215 23.61 -6.95 -4.91
N ALA A 216 22.41 -7.33 -5.36
CA ALA A 216 21.28 -7.68 -4.52
C ALA A 216 20.78 -9.09 -4.89
N VAL A 217 20.30 -9.82 -3.90
CA VAL A 217 19.77 -11.18 -4.02
C VAL A 217 18.44 -11.23 -3.27
N LEU A 218 17.33 -11.19 -3.99
CA LEU A 218 15.98 -11.25 -3.40
C LEU A 218 15.69 -12.60 -2.76
N THR A 219 14.96 -12.63 -1.66
CA THR A 219 14.62 -13.87 -0.97
C THR A 219 13.27 -13.73 -0.28
N ASN A 220 12.72 -14.81 0.25
CA ASN A 220 11.39 -14.80 0.86
C ASN A 220 11.29 -14.01 2.18
N SER A 221 12.40 -13.66 2.84
CA SER A 221 12.39 -12.93 4.12
C SER A 221 13.75 -12.32 4.48
N GLY A 222 13.76 -11.34 5.39
CA GLY A 222 15.00 -10.81 5.97
C GLY A 222 15.77 -11.86 6.80
N THR A 223 15.07 -12.75 7.49
CA THR A 223 15.66 -13.89 8.22
C THR A 223 16.46 -14.79 7.28
N ALA A 224 15.87 -15.14 6.13
CA ALA A 224 16.55 -15.93 5.11
C ALA A 224 17.77 -15.21 4.54
N ALA A 225 17.71 -13.89 4.36
CA ALA A 225 18.86 -13.10 3.90
C ALA A 225 20.02 -13.15 4.91
N LEU A 226 19.74 -12.94 6.20
CA LEU A 226 20.74 -13.06 7.27
C LEU A 226 21.36 -14.47 7.33
N TRP A 227 20.52 -15.50 7.31
CA TRP A 227 20.98 -16.89 7.36
C TRP A 227 21.84 -17.26 6.14
N MET A 228 21.42 -16.90 4.93
CA MET A 228 22.21 -17.14 3.71
C MET A 228 23.56 -16.40 3.76
N ALA A 229 23.58 -15.16 4.27
CA ALA A 229 24.82 -14.42 4.45
C ALA A 229 25.77 -15.15 5.40
N MET A 230 25.29 -15.62 6.55
CA MET A 230 26.11 -16.35 7.53
C MET A 230 26.67 -17.65 6.94
N ARG A 231 25.83 -18.42 6.22
CA ARG A 231 26.29 -19.61 5.49
C ARG A 231 27.38 -19.26 4.48
N ALA A 232 27.19 -18.19 3.70
CA ALA A 232 28.15 -17.73 2.70
C ALA A 232 29.46 -17.23 3.32
N LEU A 233 29.41 -16.56 4.47
CA LEU A 233 30.54 -16.14 5.28
C LEU A 233 31.29 -17.30 5.95
N GLY A 234 30.76 -18.53 5.86
CA GLY A 234 31.43 -19.72 6.36
C GLY A 234 31.25 -19.96 7.86
N VAL A 235 30.18 -19.41 8.46
CA VAL A 235 29.83 -19.66 9.86
C VAL A 235 29.64 -21.17 10.09
N LYS A 236 30.23 -21.66 11.17
CA LYS A 236 30.24 -23.07 11.57
C LYS A 236 29.44 -23.29 12.86
N PRO A 237 28.99 -24.53 13.11
CA PRO A 237 28.37 -24.87 14.38
C PRO A 237 29.26 -24.51 15.57
N GLY A 238 28.69 -23.83 16.56
CA GLY A 238 29.41 -23.40 17.77
C GLY A 238 30.20 -22.09 17.64
N ASP A 239 30.30 -21.49 16.45
CA ASP A 239 30.80 -20.11 16.32
C ASP A 239 29.90 -19.15 17.10
N GLU A 240 30.49 -18.09 17.66
CA GLU A 240 29.76 -17.05 18.37
C GLU A 240 29.55 -15.81 17.48
N VAL A 241 28.32 -15.28 17.49
CA VAL A 241 27.96 -14.08 16.74
C VAL A 241 27.34 -13.07 17.69
N LEU A 242 27.92 -11.87 17.76
CA LEU A 242 27.40 -10.78 18.58
C LEU A 242 26.12 -10.22 17.95
N VAL A 243 25.04 -10.13 18.73
CA VAL A 243 23.74 -9.57 18.29
C VAL A 243 23.15 -8.69 19.39
N PRO A 244 22.52 -7.54 19.09
CA PRO A 244 21.79 -6.80 20.12
C PRO A 244 20.61 -7.64 20.63
N SER A 245 20.32 -7.60 21.92
CA SER A 245 19.14 -8.30 22.42
C SER A 245 17.84 -7.55 22.16
N HIS A 246 17.88 -6.23 22.06
CA HIS A 246 16.71 -5.42 21.74
C HIS A 246 16.54 -5.33 20.22
N THR A 247 16.05 -6.41 19.63
CA THR A 247 15.77 -6.52 18.19
C THR A 247 14.64 -7.51 17.95
N ALA A 248 14.22 -7.66 16.69
CA ALA A 248 13.33 -8.73 16.30
C ALA A 248 14.02 -10.08 16.54
N PHE A 249 13.32 -11.03 17.16
CA PHE A 249 13.84 -12.38 17.34
C PHE A 249 14.43 -13.03 16.06
N PRO A 250 13.88 -12.79 14.84
CA PRO A 250 14.50 -13.19 13.58
C PRO A 250 16.00 -12.95 13.41
N THR A 251 16.57 -11.89 14.00
CA THR A 251 18.03 -11.66 13.95
C THR A 251 18.79 -12.79 14.65
N ALA A 252 18.35 -13.18 15.85
CA ALA A 252 18.94 -14.29 16.61
C ALA A 252 18.56 -15.66 16.00
N GLU A 253 17.36 -15.77 15.44
CA GLU A 253 16.89 -16.98 14.76
C GLU A 253 17.80 -17.35 13.58
N ALA A 254 18.25 -16.37 12.78
CA ALA A 254 19.20 -16.60 11.70
C ALA A 254 20.55 -17.16 12.19
N VAL A 255 21.06 -16.67 13.33
CA VAL A 255 22.28 -17.20 13.96
C VAL A 255 22.07 -18.67 14.38
N LEU A 256 20.93 -18.96 15.01
CA LEU A 256 20.60 -20.32 15.44
C LEU A 256 20.40 -21.28 14.25
N PHE A 257 19.79 -20.85 13.15
CA PHE A 257 19.68 -21.63 11.91
C PHE A 257 21.02 -21.87 11.21
N ALA A 258 22.02 -21.03 11.49
CA ALA A 258 23.41 -21.25 11.08
C ALA A 258 24.16 -22.18 12.05
N GLU A 259 23.48 -22.71 13.08
CA GLU A 259 24.03 -23.55 14.16
C GLU A 259 25.09 -22.84 15.03
N ALA A 260 25.17 -21.51 14.90
CA ALA A 260 26.00 -20.65 15.72
C ALA A 260 25.28 -20.26 17.02
N VAL A 261 26.04 -19.67 17.94
CA VAL A 261 25.59 -19.21 19.25
C VAL A 261 25.42 -17.69 19.22
N PRO A 262 24.20 -17.15 19.34
CA PRO A 262 24.01 -15.71 19.50
C PRO A 262 24.53 -15.28 20.86
N VAL A 263 25.49 -14.35 20.87
CA VAL A 263 25.99 -13.69 22.06
C VAL A 263 25.27 -12.36 22.17
N PHE A 264 24.33 -12.28 23.12
CA PHE A 264 23.46 -11.12 23.28
C PHE A 264 24.19 -9.94 23.91
N VAL A 265 24.10 -8.79 23.24
CA VAL A 265 24.70 -7.52 23.61
C VAL A 265 23.61 -6.54 24.04
N ASP A 266 23.91 -5.72 25.04
CA ASP A 266 23.03 -4.65 25.51
C ASP A 266 22.99 -3.48 24.51
N ILE A 267 22.15 -2.49 24.79
CA ILE A 267 21.90 -1.35 23.90
C ILE A 267 22.49 -0.04 24.42
N ASP A 268 22.66 0.93 23.51
CA ASP A 268 22.92 2.32 23.84
C ASP A 268 21.62 3.15 23.91
N ASP A 269 21.77 4.46 24.10
CA ASP A 269 20.66 5.43 24.18
C ASP A 269 19.88 5.59 22.86
N THR A 270 20.37 5.00 21.76
CA THR A 270 19.67 4.95 20.45
C THR A 270 19.00 3.61 20.19
N TYR A 271 18.96 2.72 21.20
CA TYR A 271 18.41 1.37 21.11
C TYR A 271 19.20 0.42 20.21
N THR A 272 20.34 0.86 19.68
CA THR A 272 21.22 0.02 18.87
C THR A 272 22.26 -0.67 19.74
N ILE A 273 22.99 -1.63 19.19
CA ILE A 273 24.01 -2.40 19.91
C ILE A 273 25.05 -1.48 20.57
N ASP A 274 25.32 -1.65 21.88
CA ASP A 274 26.35 -0.89 22.59
C ASP A 274 27.75 -1.43 22.23
N PRO A 275 28.63 -0.63 21.58
CA PRO A 275 29.95 -1.09 21.16
C PRO A 275 30.86 -1.50 22.33
N LYS A 276 30.68 -0.90 23.52
CA LYS A 276 31.52 -1.22 24.70
C LYS A 276 31.13 -2.59 25.28
N ASP A 277 29.84 -2.85 25.40
CA ASP A 277 29.34 -4.14 25.85
C ASP A 277 29.65 -5.24 24.82
N ALA A 278 29.55 -4.93 23.53
CA ALA A 278 29.97 -5.83 22.44
C ALA A 278 31.45 -6.23 22.59
N ALA A 279 32.33 -5.25 22.77
CA ALA A 279 33.77 -5.48 22.91
C ALA A 279 34.11 -6.34 24.14
N ALA A 280 33.37 -6.19 25.24
CA ALA A 280 33.56 -6.96 26.47
C ALA A 280 33.15 -8.43 26.33
N LYS A 281 32.29 -8.76 25.36
CA LYS A 281 31.74 -10.11 25.14
C LYS A 281 32.43 -10.91 24.04
N VAL A 282 33.43 -10.32 23.37
CA VAL A 282 34.24 -11.04 22.38
C VAL A 282 35.03 -12.14 23.07
N THR A 283 34.96 -13.35 22.53
CA THR A 283 35.76 -14.50 22.92
C THR A 283 36.57 -15.03 21.74
N ALA A 284 37.38 -16.06 21.96
CA ALA A 284 38.09 -16.75 20.88
C ALA A 284 37.16 -17.48 19.88
N ARG A 285 35.88 -17.70 20.23
CA ARG A 285 34.86 -18.28 19.33
C ARG A 285 34.09 -17.23 18.56
N THR A 286 34.23 -15.95 18.89
CA THR A 286 33.49 -14.89 18.20
C THR A 286 34.05 -14.69 16.80
N VAL A 287 33.18 -14.85 15.79
CA VAL A 287 33.57 -14.72 14.37
C VAL A 287 32.99 -13.47 13.72
N GLY A 288 31.93 -12.90 14.29
CA GLY A 288 31.20 -11.82 13.66
C GLY A 288 30.27 -11.04 14.57
N VAL A 289 29.76 -9.94 14.02
CA VAL A 289 28.73 -9.10 14.63
C VAL A 289 27.62 -8.82 13.62
N VAL A 290 26.37 -8.91 14.10
CA VAL A 290 25.17 -8.50 13.35
C VAL A 290 24.58 -7.27 14.03
N PRO A 291 25.07 -6.07 13.72
CA PRO A 291 24.44 -4.85 14.22
C PRO A 291 23.08 -4.67 13.54
N VAL A 292 22.09 -4.21 14.31
CA VAL A 292 20.74 -3.94 13.83
C VAL A 292 20.52 -2.45 13.79
N HIS A 293 20.17 -1.91 12.61
CA HIS A 293 19.76 -0.52 12.46
C HIS A 293 18.30 -0.35 12.92
N LEU A 294 18.12 -0.39 14.25
CA LEU A 294 16.83 -0.55 14.90
C LEU A 294 15.94 0.69 14.71
N TYR A 295 14.64 0.45 14.48
CA TYR A 295 13.62 1.47 14.20
C TYR A 295 13.92 2.37 12.99
N GLY A 296 14.96 2.04 12.22
CA GLY A 296 15.46 2.83 11.10
C GLY A 296 16.53 3.83 11.50
N HIS A 297 17.08 3.76 12.71
CA HIS A 297 18.25 4.52 13.15
C HIS A 297 19.51 3.68 12.90
N PRO A 298 20.52 4.19 12.16
CA PRO A 298 21.79 3.50 11.98
C PRO A 298 22.55 3.29 13.29
N VAL A 299 23.27 2.18 13.41
CA VAL A 299 24.14 1.95 14.58
C VAL A 299 25.32 2.92 14.56
N ASN A 300 26.10 2.98 15.63
CA ASN A 300 27.43 3.61 15.58
C ASN A 300 28.37 2.75 14.71
N VAL A 301 28.32 2.98 13.39
CA VAL A 301 29.03 2.19 12.38
C VAL A 301 30.54 2.23 12.60
N ASP A 302 31.10 3.41 12.87
CA ASP A 302 32.54 3.59 13.05
C ASP A 302 33.04 2.73 14.23
N ALA A 303 32.35 2.78 15.38
CA ALA A 303 32.72 1.98 16.55
C ALA A 303 32.60 0.45 16.32
N ILE A 304 31.57 0.00 15.57
CA ILE A 304 31.40 -1.43 15.28
C ILE A 304 32.43 -1.92 14.25
N ARG A 305 32.76 -1.10 13.24
CA ARG A 305 33.83 -1.42 12.29
C ARG A 305 35.19 -1.46 12.96
N ASP A 306 35.48 -0.54 13.87
CA ASP A 306 36.72 -0.54 14.65
C ASP A 306 36.83 -1.79 15.51
N LEU A 307 35.76 -2.18 16.21
CA LEU A 307 35.71 -3.44 16.96
C LEU A 307 35.97 -4.64 16.05
N ALA A 308 35.30 -4.71 14.90
CA ALA A 308 35.43 -5.80 13.95
C ALA A 308 36.86 -5.90 13.41
N ALA A 309 37.47 -4.78 13.02
CA ALA A 309 38.85 -4.73 12.54
C ALA A 309 39.87 -5.15 13.61
N GLN A 310 39.74 -4.65 14.84
CA GLN A 310 40.66 -4.97 15.94
C GLN A 310 40.60 -6.45 16.37
N ARG A 311 39.45 -7.09 16.19
CA ARG A 311 39.20 -8.47 16.65
C ARG A 311 39.14 -9.49 15.51
N GLY A 312 39.31 -9.06 14.25
CA GLY A 312 39.25 -9.94 13.09
C GLY A 312 37.85 -10.50 12.81
N LEU A 313 36.79 -9.77 13.17
CA LEU A 313 35.40 -10.18 13.00
C LEU A 313 34.85 -9.72 11.65
N TRP A 314 33.93 -10.48 11.05
CA TRP A 314 33.10 -9.96 9.97
C TRP A 314 31.92 -9.13 10.54
N MET A 315 31.40 -8.23 9.73
CA MET A 315 30.18 -7.47 10.02
C MET A 315 29.11 -7.82 8.98
N LEU A 316 27.92 -8.20 9.43
CA LEU A 316 26.74 -8.44 8.62
C LEU A 316 25.63 -7.51 9.08
N GLU A 317 25.27 -6.50 8.30
CA GLU A 317 24.29 -5.51 8.74
C GLU A 317 22.86 -6.08 8.68
N ASP A 318 22.10 -5.96 9.77
CA ASP A 318 20.64 -6.12 9.73
C ASP A 318 19.99 -4.76 9.47
N CYS A 319 19.65 -4.55 8.20
CA CYS A 319 19.00 -3.35 7.68
C CYS A 319 17.48 -3.52 7.53
N CYS A 320 16.88 -4.58 8.10
CA CYS A 320 15.47 -4.91 7.92
C CYS A 320 14.51 -3.81 8.37
N GLN A 321 14.97 -2.83 9.15
CA GLN A 321 14.20 -1.68 9.62
C GLN A 321 14.71 -0.33 9.08
N ALA A 322 15.70 -0.30 8.17
CA ALA A 322 16.45 0.91 7.87
C ALA A 322 16.62 1.21 6.37
N HIS A 323 15.65 0.83 5.54
CA HIS A 323 15.68 1.12 4.10
C HIS A 323 15.85 2.63 3.83
N GLY A 324 16.97 3.01 3.22
CA GLY A 324 17.32 4.40 2.91
C GLY A 324 17.91 5.20 4.09
N ALA A 325 18.22 4.57 5.22
CA ALA A 325 18.97 5.23 6.28
C ALA A 325 20.43 5.44 5.86
N ARG A 326 21.06 6.48 6.38
CA ARG A 326 22.44 6.86 6.01
C ARG A 326 23.26 7.21 7.24
N VAL A 327 24.57 6.99 7.16
CA VAL A 327 25.56 7.63 8.04
C VAL A 327 26.40 8.53 7.15
N ARG A 328 26.34 9.83 7.41
CA ARG A 328 26.80 10.88 6.48
C ARG A 328 26.10 10.67 5.12
N ASP A 329 26.84 10.58 4.03
CA ASP A 329 26.28 10.35 2.69
C ASP A 329 26.15 8.86 2.33
N GLN A 330 26.75 7.97 3.13
CA GLN A 330 26.80 6.54 2.85
C GLN A 330 25.57 5.81 3.39
N GLN A 331 24.96 4.97 2.56
CA GLN A 331 23.75 4.24 2.90
C GLN A 331 24.04 3.01 3.76
N VAL A 332 23.16 2.71 4.72
CA VAL A 332 23.23 1.46 5.46
C VAL A 332 23.12 0.26 4.53
N GLY A 333 23.81 -0.81 4.88
CA GLY A 333 23.95 -2.01 4.07
C GLY A 333 25.22 -2.05 3.21
N THR A 334 26.11 -1.08 3.38
CA THR A 334 27.38 -0.93 2.64
C THR A 334 28.62 -0.89 3.55
N PHE A 335 28.44 -1.09 4.86
CA PHE A 335 29.50 -0.96 5.86
C PHE A 335 30.13 -2.31 6.24
N GLY A 336 29.39 -3.41 6.07
CA GLY A 336 29.83 -4.77 6.35
C GLY A 336 30.27 -5.57 5.11
N ARG A 337 30.43 -6.89 5.30
CA ARG A 337 30.67 -7.86 4.22
C ARG A 337 29.41 -8.12 3.39
N ALA A 338 28.26 -8.01 4.02
CA ALA A 338 26.93 -8.13 3.42
C ALA A 338 25.90 -7.46 4.33
N ALA A 339 24.69 -7.29 3.83
CA ALA A 339 23.58 -6.78 4.60
C ALA A 339 22.26 -7.45 4.22
N ALA A 340 21.34 -7.52 5.17
CA ALA A 340 20.01 -8.09 4.98
C ALA A 340 18.92 -7.01 5.10
N PHE A 341 17.93 -7.08 4.21
CA PHE A 341 16.74 -6.25 4.19
C PHE A 341 15.50 -7.13 4.25
N SER A 342 14.39 -6.57 4.75
CA SER A 342 13.09 -7.22 4.81
C SER A 342 12.08 -6.33 4.12
N PHE A 343 11.21 -6.90 3.31
CA PHE A 343 10.12 -6.19 2.65
C PHE A 343 8.76 -6.45 3.30
N TYR A 344 8.74 -6.93 4.55
CA TYR A 344 7.51 -7.19 5.29
C TYR A 344 6.55 -5.97 5.29
N PRO A 345 5.20 -6.14 5.35
CA PRO A 345 4.21 -5.07 5.16
C PRO A 345 4.37 -3.79 6.02
N SER A 346 5.08 -3.87 7.15
CA SER A 346 5.31 -2.71 8.03
C SER A 346 6.56 -1.88 7.69
N LYS A 347 7.46 -2.37 6.84
CA LYS A 347 8.77 -1.74 6.57
C LYS A 347 8.66 -0.47 5.74
N ASN A 348 9.71 0.35 5.74
CA ASN A 348 9.78 1.60 4.95
C ASN A 348 9.65 1.33 3.45
N LEU A 349 10.42 0.36 2.94
CA LEU A 349 10.19 -0.29 1.66
C LEU A 349 9.53 -1.62 1.93
N THR A 350 8.40 -1.87 1.28
CA THR A 350 7.57 -3.04 1.58
C THR A 350 7.04 -3.68 0.31
N VAL A 351 6.52 -4.89 0.44
CA VAL A 351 5.71 -5.59 -0.56
C VAL A 351 4.41 -6.07 0.08
N MET A 352 3.47 -6.58 -0.71
CA MET A 352 2.17 -7.06 -0.22
C MET A 352 2.24 -8.51 0.28
N GLY A 353 3.23 -8.80 1.12
CA GLY A 353 3.54 -10.14 1.63
C GLY A 353 4.91 -10.21 2.28
N ASP A 354 5.44 -11.42 2.45
CA ASP A 354 6.80 -11.62 2.94
C ASP A 354 7.84 -11.40 1.83
N GLY A 355 9.00 -10.90 2.23
CA GLY A 355 10.12 -10.67 1.35
C GLY A 355 11.37 -10.20 2.06
N GLY A 356 12.50 -10.32 1.39
CA GLY A 356 13.76 -9.75 1.81
C GLY A 356 14.78 -9.71 0.68
N ALA A 357 15.94 -9.15 0.99
CA ALA A 357 17.08 -9.12 0.09
C ALA A 357 18.38 -9.22 0.88
N LEU A 358 19.36 -9.89 0.29
CA LEU A 358 20.75 -9.72 0.66
C LEU A 358 21.41 -8.73 -0.30
N VAL A 359 22.27 -7.84 0.19
CA VAL A 359 23.16 -7.02 -0.64
C VAL A 359 24.62 -7.23 -0.24
N THR A 360 25.52 -7.12 -1.20
CA THR A 360 26.97 -7.26 -0.99
C THR A 360 27.75 -6.77 -2.22
N ASP A 361 29.03 -6.44 -2.02
CA ASP A 361 30.00 -6.22 -3.11
C ASP A 361 30.82 -7.47 -3.45
N ASP A 362 30.67 -8.55 -2.68
CA ASP A 362 31.41 -9.79 -2.83
C ASP A 362 30.69 -10.75 -3.79
N ASP A 363 31.32 -11.01 -4.95
CA ASP A 363 30.78 -11.87 -6.01
C ASP A 363 30.53 -13.31 -5.52
N GLU A 364 31.38 -13.82 -4.62
CA GLU A 364 31.28 -15.19 -4.11
C GLU A 364 30.12 -15.33 -3.13
N ILE A 365 29.97 -14.36 -2.22
CA ILE A 365 28.82 -14.31 -1.31
C ILE A 365 27.52 -14.23 -2.12
N ALA A 366 27.47 -13.34 -3.10
CA ALA A 366 26.29 -13.15 -3.92
C ALA A 366 25.95 -14.40 -4.73
N ALA A 367 26.94 -15.03 -5.37
CA ALA A 367 26.76 -16.26 -6.13
C ALA A 367 26.27 -17.42 -5.25
N ARG A 368 26.87 -17.58 -4.06
CA ARG A 368 26.48 -18.63 -3.11
C ARG A 368 25.07 -18.43 -2.56
N CYS A 369 24.70 -17.20 -2.22
CA CYS A 369 23.34 -16.89 -1.76
C CYS A 369 22.28 -17.17 -2.84
N ARG A 370 22.57 -16.87 -4.13
CA ARG A 370 21.67 -17.22 -5.25
C ARG A 370 21.42 -18.73 -5.35
N ARG A 371 22.46 -19.55 -5.13
CA ARG A 371 22.33 -21.00 -5.08
C ARG A 371 21.54 -21.45 -3.86
N LEU A 372 21.92 -21.02 -2.65
CA LEU A 372 21.27 -21.41 -1.39
C LEU A 372 19.75 -21.15 -1.42
N ARG A 373 19.34 -20.02 -2.02
CA ARG A 373 17.95 -19.61 -2.22
C ARG A 373 17.12 -20.56 -3.10
N ASP A 374 17.74 -21.18 -4.10
CA ASP A 374 17.10 -22.09 -5.05
C ASP A 374 17.72 -23.48 -4.91
N HIS A 375 17.49 -24.13 -3.77
CA HIS A 375 17.85 -25.52 -3.51
C HIS A 375 19.36 -25.86 -3.61
N GLY A 376 20.26 -24.88 -3.56
CA GLY A 376 21.71 -25.09 -3.74
C GLY A 376 22.09 -25.44 -5.19
N ARG A 377 21.23 -25.07 -6.13
CA ARG A 377 21.27 -25.50 -7.52
C ARG A 377 22.37 -24.79 -8.33
N LEU A 378 23.08 -25.55 -9.16
CA LEU A 378 24.00 -25.02 -10.20
C LEU A 378 23.28 -24.86 -11.54
N ASN A 379 22.43 -25.82 -11.89
CA ASN A 379 21.57 -25.84 -13.07
C ASN A 379 20.36 -26.73 -12.76
N LYS A 380 19.38 -26.83 -13.67
CA LYS A 380 18.08 -27.49 -13.43
C LYS A 380 18.14 -28.79 -12.63
N ASP A 381 19.13 -29.64 -12.87
CA ASP A 381 19.19 -31.01 -12.36
C ASP A 381 20.38 -31.26 -11.41
N VAL A 382 21.28 -30.28 -11.22
CA VAL A 382 22.50 -30.44 -10.42
C VAL A 382 22.53 -29.47 -9.24
N HIS A 383 22.85 -30.00 -8.06
CA HIS A 383 22.94 -29.27 -6.79
C HIS A 383 24.37 -29.35 -6.23
N ALA A 384 24.96 -28.19 -5.89
CA ALA A 384 26.34 -28.12 -5.36
C ALA A 384 26.42 -28.29 -3.84
N GLU A 385 25.41 -27.81 -3.13
CA GLU A 385 25.33 -27.85 -1.67
C GLU A 385 23.86 -27.96 -1.25
N LEU A 386 23.62 -28.25 0.03
CA LEU A 386 22.26 -28.22 0.57
C LEU A 386 21.76 -26.77 0.60
N GLY A 387 20.67 -26.51 -0.10
CA GLY A 387 19.96 -25.24 -0.05
C GLY A 387 18.49 -25.42 0.31
N PHE A 388 17.74 -24.32 0.26
CA PHE A 388 16.33 -24.27 0.61
C PHE A 388 15.51 -23.68 -0.55
N ASN A 389 14.19 -23.72 -0.45
CA ASN A 389 13.31 -22.93 -1.31
C ASN A 389 13.02 -21.60 -0.62
N LEU A 390 13.85 -20.58 -0.88
CA LEU A 390 13.73 -19.24 -0.31
C LEU A 390 13.47 -18.20 -1.41
N ARG A 391 12.97 -18.65 -2.57
CA ARG A 391 12.80 -17.82 -3.76
C ARG A 391 11.80 -16.70 -3.55
N PHE A 392 12.05 -15.58 -4.21
CA PHE A 392 11.13 -14.45 -4.29
C PHE A 392 10.29 -14.51 -5.57
N ASN A 393 9.15 -13.84 -5.59
CA ASN A 393 8.19 -13.90 -6.70
C ASN A 393 8.04 -12.55 -7.42
N ASP A 394 7.70 -12.60 -8.71
CA ASP A 394 7.64 -11.43 -9.59
C ASP A 394 6.52 -10.46 -9.25
N VAL A 395 5.40 -10.95 -8.69
CA VAL A 395 4.30 -10.07 -8.29
C VAL A 395 4.75 -9.14 -7.16
N GLN A 396 5.41 -9.69 -6.14
CA GLN A 396 5.97 -8.88 -5.07
C GLN A 396 7.14 -8.02 -5.54
N ALA A 397 7.95 -8.50 -6.49
CA ALA A 397 9.03 -7.71 -7.07
C ALA A 397 8.50 -6.49 -7.83
N ALA A 398 7.48 -6.64 -8.67
CA ALA A 398 6.84 -5.52 -9.38
C ALA A 398 6.32 -4.44 -8.42
N ILE A 399 5.67 -4.88 -7.32
CA ILE A 399 5.22 -3.98 -6.24
C ILE A 399 6.43 -3.28 -5.58
N GLY A 400 7.47 -4.04 -5.25
CA GLY A 400 8.70 -3.55 -4.63
C GLY A 400 9.39 -2.48 -5.48
N ARG A 401 9.44 -2.66 -6.81
CA ARG A 401 10.01 -1.67 -7.76
C ARG A 401 9.24 -0.36 -7.75
N VAL A 402 7.90 -0.41 -7.79
CA VAL A 402 7.06 0.80 -7.70
C VAL A 402 7.35 1.56 -6.40
N LEU A 403 7.44 0.83 -5.28
CA LEU A 403 7.69 1.43 -3.97
C LEU A 403 9.12 1.90 -3.76
N LEU A 404 10.11 1.24 -4.39
CA LEU A 404 11.51 1.66 -4.37
C LEU A 404 11.67 3.07 -4.95
N ARG A 405 10.98 3.37 -6.07
CA ARG A 405 10.98 4.72 -6.69
C ARG A 405 10.44 5.81 -5.77
N ARG A 406 9.64 5.45 -4.76
CA ARG A 406 8.97 6.37 -3.84
C ARG A 406 9.62 6.42 -2.45
N LEU A 407 10.62 5.56 -2.21
CA LEU A 407 11.15 5.28 -0.88
C LEU A 407 11.72 6.54 -0.22
N ASP A 408 12.53 7.32 -0.91
CA ASP A 408 13.13 8.54 -0.35
C ASP A 408 12.07 9.56 0.06
N ALA A 409 11.10 9.84 -0.83
CA ALA A 409 9.99 10.74 -0.52
C ALA A 409 9.13 10.24 0.64
N MET A 410 8.89 8.92 0.73
CA MET A 410 8.19 8.30 1.85
C MET A 410 8.99 8.41 3.16
N ASN A 411 10.31 8.28 3.10
CA ASN A 411 11.20 8.45 4.25
C ASN A 411 11.23 9.91 4.71
N ASP A 412 11.32 10.87 3.78
CA ASP A 412 11.23 12.31 4.09
C ASP A 412 9.89 12.65 4.74
N ARG A 413 8.78 12.07 4.25
CA ARG A 413 7.47 12.24 4.88
C ARG A 413 7.45 11.70 6.31
N ARG A 414 8.00 10.52 6.56
CA ARG A 414 8.14 9.96 7.92
C ARG A 414 8.96 10.87 8.83
N ARG A 415 10.09 11.40 8.34
CA ARG A 415 10.94 12.34 9.09
C ARG A 415 10.21 13.64 9.45
N ALA A 416 9.46 14.22 8.51
CA ALA A 416 8.66 15.42 8.78
C ALA A 416 7.61 15.18 9.88
N LEU A 417 6.92 14.03 9.83
CA LEU A 417 5.96 13.65 10.86
C LEU A 417 6.64 13.34 12.22
N ALA A 418 7.81 12.72 12.21
CA ALA A 418 8.60 12.48 13.42
C ALA A 418 9.06 13.79 14.07
N ALA A 419 9.51 14.78 13.27
CA ALA A 419 9.86 16.10 13.76
C ALA A 419 8.64 16.82 14.38
N ARG A 420 7.45 16.63 13.79
CA ARG A 420 6.19 17.14 14.33
C ARG A 420 5.87 16.56 15.71
N TYR A 421 6.02 15.24 15.89
CA TYR A 421 5.94 14.64 17.23
C TYR A 421 7.01 15.20 18.17
N GLY A 422 8.25 15.32 17.72
CA GLY A 422 9.36 15.85 18.52
C GLY A 422 9.05 17.23 19.10
N ALA A 423 8.52 18.14 18.28
CA ALA A 423 8.08 19.46 18.72
C ALA A 423 6.84 19.39 19.64
N ALA A 424 5.83 18.62 19.25
CA ALA A 424 4.55 18.55 19.96
C ALA A 424 4.61 17.81 21.30
N LEU A 425 5.62 16.98 21.53
CA LEU A 425 5.80 16.19 22.76
C LEU A 425 6.97 16.67 23.63
N ALA A 426 7.68 17.72 23.20
CA ALA A 426 8.77 18.31 23.97
C ALA A 426 8.30 18.74 25.38
N GLY A 427 9.15 18.51 26.38
CA GLY A 427 8.92 18.88 27.78
C GLY A 427 8.01 17.93 28.57
N LEU A 428 7.42 16.92 27.94
CA LEU A 428 6.68 15.87 28.65
C LEU A 428 7.65 14.91 29.37
N PRO A 429 7.22 14.24 30.45
CA PRO A 429 8.04 13.28 31.20
C PRO A 429 8.14 11.92 30.48
N ILE A 430 8.58 11.96 29.23
CA ILE A 430 8.82 10.80 28.35
C ILE A 430 10.16 10.98 27.63
N GLU A 431 10.80 9.87 27.25
CA GLU A 431 11.96 9.95 26.36
C GLU A 431 11.51 9.85 24.91
N LEU A 432 11.95 10.79 24.09
CA LEU A 432 11.69 10.83 22.65
C LEU A 432 12.82 10.12 21.88
N PRO A 433 12.54 9.60 20.67
CA PRO A 433 13.58 9.07 19.79
C PRO A 433 14.70 10.08 19.57
N ARG A 434 15.96 9.63 19.69
CA ARG A 434 17.15 10.43 19.41
C ARG A 434 17.70 10.10 18.03
N GLU A 435 18.26 11.11 17.38
CA GLU A 435 19.01 10.97 16.13
C GLU A 435 20.43 11.46 16.36
N GLN A 436 21.42 10.60 16.11
CA GLN A 436 22.83 10.97 16.15
C GLN A 436 23.15 11.99 15.04
N PRO A 437 24.08 12.94 15.25
CA PRO A 437 24.35 14.03 14.29
C PRO A 437 24.69 13.58 12.87
N GLU A 438 25.43 12.49 12.71
CA GLU A 438 25.81 11.95 11.40
C GLU A 438 24.80 10.95 10.84
N ALA A 439 23.78 10.59 11.61
CA ALA A 439 22.79 9.61 11.19
C ALA A 439 21.62 10.29 10.46
N ARG A 440 21.11 9.61 9.44
CA ARG A 440 19.84 9.91 8.80
C ARG A 440 18.83 8.80 9.12
N HIS A 441 18.10 8.97 10.21
CA HIS A 441 17.03 8.11 10.70
C HIS A 441 15.83 8.08 9.74
N VAL A 442 15.35 6.91 9.36
CA VAL A 442 14.17 6.76 8.47
C VAL A 442 12.86 6.50 9.22
N TYR A 443 12.89 6.46 10.56
CA TYR A 443 11.73 6.25 11.42
C TYR A 443 10.78 5.17 10.89
N HIS A 444 11.28 3.93 10.78
CA HIS A 444 10.43 2.76 10.58
C HIS A 444 9.34 2.73 11.64
N LEU A 445 9.72 3.00 12.89
CA LEU A 445 8.85 3.18 14.04
C LEU A 445 9.19 4.48 14.77
N TYR A 446 8.19 5.09 15.39
CA TYR A 446 8.37 6.21 16.34
C TYR A 446 8.15 5.68 17.76
N VAL A 447 9.23 5.43 18.49
CA VAL A 447 9.20 4.76 19.79
C VAL A 447 9.56 5.74 20.90
N ILE A 448 8.60 6.02 21.79
CA ILE A 448 8.84 6.79 23.01
C ILE A 448 9.08 5.84 24.19
N ARG A 449 9.67 6.33 25.29
CA ARG A 449 9.69 5.62 26.58
C ARG A 449 8.90 6.36 27.63
N SER A 450 8.12 5.61 28.40
CA SER A 450 7.37 6.10 29.54
C SER A 450 7.33 5.03 30.64
N PRO A 451 7.61 5.38 31.91
CA PRO A 451 7.37 4.46 33.03
C PRO A 451 5.87 4.11 33.17
N ARG A 452 4.98 4.95 32.64
CA ARG A 452 3.51 4.75 32.62
C ARG A 452 3.02 4.20 31.27
N ARG A 453 3.86 3.45 30.53
CA ARG A 453 3.51 3.03 29.15
C ARG A 453 2.20 2.25 29.04
N GLY A 454 1.85 1.43 30.03
CA GLY A 454 0.64 0.60 30.01
C GLY A 454 -0.62 1.44 30.16
N GLU A 455 -0.60 2.39 31.10
CA GLU A 455 -1.67 3.37 31.29
C GLU A 455 -1.84 4.25 30.05
N LEU A 456 -0.73 4.75 29.50
CA LEU A 456 -0.73 5.58 28.29
C LEU A 456 -1.31 4.81 27.09
N ALA A 457 -0.89 3.55 26.89
CA ALA A 457 -1.43 2.71 25.82
C ALA A 457 -2.95 2.48 25.97
N GLY A 458 -3.43 2.23 27.18
CA GLY A 458 -4.86 2.11 27.48
C GLY A 458 -5.62 3.39 27.16
N PHE A 459 -5.10 4.54 27.59
CA PHE A 459 -5.68 5.86 27.36
C PHE A 459 -5.80 6.23 25.88
N LEU A 460 -4.75 5.92 25.10
CA LEU A 460 -4.74 6.14 23.64
C LEU A 460 -5.72 5.21 22.93
N LYS A 461 -5.80 3.95 23.36
CA LYS A 461 -6.74 2.97 22.80
C LYS A 461 -8.20 3.40 22.98
N GLU A 462 -8.57 3.94 24.14
CA GLU A 462 -9.92 4.49 24.39
C GLU A 462 -10.28 5.65 23.44
N ARG A 463 -9.28 6.35 22.90
CA ARG A 463 -9.41 7.42 21.90
C ARG A 463 -9.30 6.93 20.45
N GLY A 464 -9.30 5.62 20.23
CA GLY A 464 -9.19 5.03 18.89
C GLY A 464 -7.80 5.14 18.28
N ILE A 465 -6.75 5.39 19.07
CA ILE A 465 -5.37 5.46 18.61
C ILE A 465 -4.69 4.11 18.87
N GLN A 466 -4.21 3.46 17.80
CA GLN A 466 -3.46 2.22 17.93
C GLN A 466 -2.02 2.49 18.36
N THR A 467 -1.49 1.66 19.26
CA THR A 467 -0.08 1.67 19.67
C THR A 467 0.52 0.27 19.55
N GLY A 468 1.84 0.19 19.49
CA GLY A 468 2.57 -1.08 19.48
C GLY A 468 3.63 -1.16 20.59
N ILE A 469 4.17 -2.36 20.81
CA ILE A 469 5.36 -2.59 21.64
C ILE A 469 6.32 -3.45 20.80
N HIS A 470 7.48 -2.90 20.51
CA HIS A 470 8.53 -3.55 19.71
C HIS A 470 9.79 -3.52 20.56
N TYR A 471 10.12 -4.52 21.38
CA TYR A 471 9.45 -5.81 21.56
C TYR A 471 9.12 -6.02 23.03
N PRO A 472 8.01 -6.69 23.37
CA PRO A 472 7.59 -6.89 24.76
C PRO A 472 8.47 -7.88 25.53
N VAL A 473 9.23 -8.73 24.84
CA VAL A 473 10.20 -9.66 25.42
C VAL A 473 11.51 -9.52 24.63
N PRO A 474 12.63 -9.15 25.26
CA PRO A 474 13.91 -9.03 24.56
C PRO A 474 14.44 -10.41 24.17
N CYS A 475 15.26 -10.48 23.12
CA CYS A 475 15.71 -11.76 22.55
C CYS A 475 16.39 -12.68 23.58
N HIS A 476 17.23 -12.15 24.47
CA HIS A 476 17.91 -12.93 25.50
C HIS A 476 16.98 -13.54 26.56
N ARG A 477 15.72 -13.10 26.65
CA ARG A 477 14.70 -13.64 27.58
C ARG A 477 13.69 -14.54 26.88
N GLN A 478 13.87 -14.82 25.59
CA GLN A 478 12.99 -15.72 24.86
C GLN A 478 13.20 -17.17 25.33
N PRO A 479 12.15 -17.96 25.56
CA PRO A 479 12.29 -19.33 26.08
C PRO A 479 13.20 -20.23 25.22
N VAL A 480 13.19 -20.05 23.91
CA VAL A 480 14.00 -20.87 22.97
C VAL A 480 15.52 -20.67 23.14
N VAL A 481 15.96 -19.56 23.75
CA VAL A 481 17.38 -19.29 24.02
C VAL A 481 17.76 -19.47 25.49
N GLU A 482 16.84 -19.89 26.36
CA GLU A 482 17.10 -20.10 27.79
C GLU A 482 18.25 -21.09 28.04
N ARG A 483 18.37 -22.12 27.19
CA ARG A 483 19.47 -23.10 27.23
C ARG A 483 20.86 -22.48 27.03
N LEU A 484 20.95 -21.28 26.47
CA LEU A 484 22.22 -20.55 26.30
C LEU A 484 22.63 -19.80 27.57
N ALA A 485 21.74 -19.73 28.58
CA ALA A 485 21.93 -19.02 29.84
C ALA A 485 22.49 -17.59 29.64
N PRO A 486 21.85 -16.76 28.80
CA PRO A 486 22.39 -15.44 28.51
C PRO A 486 22.41 -14.54 29.76
N PRO A 487 23.40 -13.64 29.87
CA PRO A 487 23.50 -12.75 31.02
C PRO A 487 22.35 -11.72 31.03
N ALA A 488 22.15 -11.08 32.18
CA ALA A 488 21.24 -9.94 32.29
C ALA A 488 21.74 -8.76 31.44
N LEU A 489 20.80 -8.05 30.81
CA LEU A 489 21.08 -6.89 29.96
C LEU A 489 20.26 -5.70 30.44
N PRO A 490 20.75 -4.97 31.47
CA PRO A 490 19.92 -4.05 32.25
C PRO A 490 19.36 -2.89 31.42
N LYS A 491 20.08 -2.38 30.41
CA LYS A 491 19.55 -1.28 29.59
C LYS A 491 18.43 -1.77 28.68
N THR A 492 18.62 -2.94 28.07
CA THR A 492 17.62 -3.63 27.25
C THR A 492 16.37 -3.98 28.05
N GLU A 493 16.54 -4.61 29.22
CA GLU A 493 15.44 -5.00 30.10
C GLU A 493 14.61 -3.78 30.51
N ARG A 494 15.27 -2.71 30.95
CA ARG A 494 14.60 -1.45 31.28
C ARG A 494 13.90 -0.82 30.08
N ALA A 495 14.55 -0.76 28.92
CA ALA A 495 13.93 -0.19 27.72
C ALA A 495 12.66 -0.96 27.36
N VAL A 496 12.70 -2.30 27.38
CA VAL A 496 11.54 -3.15 27.11
C VAL A 496 10.38 -2.92 28.08
N GLU A 497 10.61 -2.44 29.30
CA GLU A 497 9.53 -2.09 30.24
C GLU A 497 8.87 -0.75 29.96
N GLU A 498 9.54 0.15 29.22
CA GLU A 498 9.12 1.55 29.09
C GLU A 498 8.69 1.91 27.66
N ILE A 499 9.12 1.16 26.64
CA ILE A 499 8.83 1.50 25.24
C ILE A 499 7.35 1.43 24.87
N LEU A 500 6.91 2.41 24.07
CA LEU A 500 5.62 2.47 23.41
C LEU A 500 5.79 3.03 21.99
N THR A 501 5.30 2.31 20.99
CA THR A 501 5.34 2.75 19.60
C THR A 501 4.07 3.52 19.24
N LEU A 502 4.24 4.76 18.78
CA LEU A 502 3.15 5.62 18.31
C LEU A 502 2.90 5.44 16.80
N PRO A 503 1.69 5.74 16.30
CA PRO A 503 1.38 5.75 14.87
C PRO A 503 2.38 6.54 14.04
N LEU A 504 3.02 5.87 13.08
CA LEU A 504 3.87 6.54 12.10
C LEU A 504 3.97 5.74 10.79
N SER A 505 3.67 6.42 9.68
CA SER A 505 3.83 5.91 8.31
C SER A 505 3.78 7.08 7.35
N ALA A 506 4.29 6.91 6.13
CA ALA A 506 4.21 7.95 5.10
C ALA A 506 2.77 8.31 4.73
N GLY A 507 1.81 7.39 4.97
CA GLY A 507 0.39 7.58 4.67
C GLY A 507 -0.42 8.30 5.76
N HIS A 508 0.21 8.70 6.88
CA HIS A 508 -0.47 9.51 7.90
C HIS A 508 -0.53 10.97 7.50
N SER A 509 -1.65 11.62 7.81
CA SER A 509 -1.83 13.07 7.67
C SER A 509 -1.25 13.80 8.88
N ASP A 510 -0.96 15.09 8.73
CA ASP A 510 -0.50 15.94 9.83
C ASP A 510 -1.51 15.99 10.97
N ALA A 511 -2.82 16.07 10.63
CA ALA A 511 -3.90 16.11 11.60
C ALA A 511 -4.00 14.83 12.45
N GLU A 512 -3.72 13.66 11.86
CA GLU A 512 -3.66 12.40 12.63
C GLU A 512 -2.49 12.41 13.61
N ILE A 513 -1.32 12.91 13.20
CA ILE A 513 -0.15 13.01 14.08
C ILE A 513 -0.40 14.03 15.20
N ASP A 514 -1.06 15.14 14.91
CA ASP A 514 -1.49 16.12 15.92
C ASP A 514 -2.48 15.52 16.91
N GLN A 515 -3.46 14.76 16.42
CA GLN A 515 -4.44 14.08 17.28
C GLN A 515 -3.74 13.13 18.25
N VAL A 516 -2.76 12.36 17.76
CA VAL A 516 -1.98 11.47 18.63
C VAL A 516 -1.17 12.27 19.64
N ALA A 517 -0.47 13.32 19.20
CA ALA A 517 0.36 14.12 20.09
C ALA A 517 -0.46 14.83 21.18
N ALA A 518 -1.62 15.38 20.81
CA ALA A 518 -2.56 16.01 21.75
C ALA A 518 -3.08 15.01 22.79
N ALA A 519 -3.41 13.78 22.39
CA ALA A 519 -3.84 12.74 23.32
C ALA A 519 -2.71 12.31 24.27
N VAL A 520 -1.47 12.19 23.79
CA VAL A 520 -0.31 11.91 24.67
C VAL A 520 -0.12 13.06 25.67
N ARG A 521 -0.21 14.31 25.23
CA ARG A 521 -0.11 15.48 26.10
C ARG A 521 -1.21 15.52 27.16
N GLU A 522 -2.46 15.31 26.75
CA GLU A 522 -3.63 15.23 27.64
C GLU A 522 -3.44 14.20 28.76
N PHE A 523 -2.80 13.07 28.47
CA PHE A 523 -2.52 12.04 29.47
C PHE A 523 -1.57 12.52 30.58
N PHE A 524 -0.57 13.34 30.25
CA PHE A 524 0.46 13.81 31.19
C PHE A 524 0.11 15.15 31.87
N GLU A 525 -0.91 15.85 31.39
CA GLU A 525 -1.46 17.06 32.03
C GLU A 525 -2.50 16.73 33.12
N ARG A 526 -2.95 15.47 33.19
CA ARG A 526 -3.80 14.91 34.25
C ARG A 526 -2.95 14.39 35.40
#